data_AF-A0AAU7A2N0-F1
#
_entry.id   AF-A0AAU7A2N0-F1
#
_cell.length_a   1.000
_cell.length_b   1.000
_cell.length_c   1.000
_cell.angle_alpha   90.00
_cell.angle_beta   90.00
_cell.angle_gamma   90.00
#
_symmetry.space_group_name_H-M   'P 1'
#
loop_
_entity.id
_entity.type
_entity.pdbx_description
1 polymer ?
#
loop_
_entity_poly.entity_id
_entity_poly.type
_entity_poly.pdbx_seq_one_letter_code
_entity_poly.pdbx_strand_id
1 'polypeptide(L)' 'MNKSVNLDLKYLILDHCKEVLKTDYDLEALAYAKRRQFLDDEGNVTSAGQTLLMFRQT' A
#
# COMPACT_ATOMS: atom_id res chain seq x y z
N MET A 1 -16.57 -7.42 -6.18
CA MET A 1 -15.12 -7.66 -6.04
C MET A 1 -14.78 -7.69 -4.56
N ASN A 2 -14.15 -8.79 -4.13
CA ASN A 2 -14.03 -9.25 -2.75
C ASN A 2 -13.25 -8.28 -1.85
N LYS A 3 -13.78 -7.99 -0.65
CA LYS A 3 -13.02 -7.32 0.41
C LYS A 3 -11.65 -7.97 0.68
N SER A 4 -11.52 -9.28 0.44
CA SER A 4 -10.24 -10.00 0.55
C SER A 4 -9.18 -9.48 -0.41
N VAL A 5 -9.54 -9.22 -1.68
CA VAL A 5 -8.61 -8.71 -2.70
C VAL A 5 -8.09 -7.33 -2.32
N ASN A 6 -8.94 -6.47 -1.74
CA ASN A 6 -8.52 -5.15 -1.28
C ASN A 6 -7.53 -5.24 -0.10
N LEU A 7 -7.77 -6.20 0.81
CA LEU A 7 -6.90 -6.46 1.96
C LEU A 7 -5.51 -6.98 1.53
N ASP A 8 -5.48 -7.93 0.60
CA ASP A 8 -4.22 -8.50 0.09
C ASP A 8 -3.36 -7.42 -0.61
N LEU A 9 -3.99 -6.59 -1.46
CA LEU A 9 -3.30 -5.48 -2.13
C LEU A 9 -2.79 -4.42 -1.15
N LYS A 10 -3.55 -4.15 -0.07
CA LYS A 10 -3.14 -3.24 0.98
C LYS A 10 -1.88 -3.72 1.69
N TYR A 11 -1.79 -5.01 2.04
CA TYR A 11 -0.58 -5.55 2.68
C TYR A 11 0.64 -5.46 1.76
N LEU A 12 0.45 -5.73 0.47
CA LEU A 12 1.48 -5.59 -0.56
C LEU A 12 2.02 -4.15 -0.67
N ILE A 13 1.14 -3.15 -0.55
CA ILE A 13 1.53 -1.73 -0.53
C ILE A 13 2.29 -1.40 0.75
N LEU A 14 1.82 -1.87 1.91
CA LEU A 14 2.47 -1.60 3.20
C LEU A 14 3.87 -2.23 3.25
N ASP A 15 4.02 -3.44 2.76
CA ASP A 15 5.30 -4.14 2.63
C ASP A 15 6.29 -3.35 1.75
N HIS A 16 5.84 -2.87 0.58
CA HIS A 16 6.67 -1.99 -0.25
C HIS A 16 7.06 -0.69 0.49
N CYS A 17 6.14 -0.09 1.25
CA CYS A 17 6.44 1.12 2.01
C CYS A 17 7.48 0.86 3.11
N LYS A 18 7.43 -0.31 3.76
CA LYS A 18 8.45 -0.76 4.73
C LYS A 18 9.82 -0.90 4.11
N GLU A 19 9.91 -1.51 2.92
CA GLU A 19 11.16 -1.65 2.17
C GLU A 19 11.77 -0.27 1.83
N VAL A 20 10.97 0.67 1.33
CA VAL A 20 11.41 2.02 0.96
C VAL A 20 11.90 2.81 2.18
N LEU A 21 11.18 2.70 3.30
CA LEU A 21 11.52 3.40 4.54
C LEU A 21 12.61 2.68 5.35
N LYS A 22 12.96 1.44 5.02
CA LYS A 22 13.83 0.56 5.81
C LYS A 22 13.35 0.45 7.26
N THR A 23 12.05 0.21 7.43
CA THR A 23 11.36 0.17 8.73
C THR A 23 10.43 -1.04 8.78
N ASP A 24 10.28 -1.65 9.95
CA ASP A 24 9.30 -2.72 10.16
C ASP A 24 7.98 -2.20 10.75
N TYR A 25 7.91 -0.91 11.09
CA TYR A 25 6.76 -0.30 11.76
C TYR A 25 5.57 -0.09 10.80
N ASP A 26 4.48 -0.82 11.04
CA ASP A 26 3.25 -0.74 10.22
C ASP A 26 2.63 0.66 10.19
N LEU A 27 2.65 1.38 11.31
CA LEU A 27 2.08 2.73 11.39
C LEU A 27 2.83 3.73 10.51
N GLU A 28 4.15 3.58 10.41
CA GLU A 28 4.98 4.46 9.60
C GLU A 28 4.76 4.18 8.11
N ALA A 29 4.73 2.90 7.74
CA ALA A 29 4.39 2.45 6.39
C ALA A 29 2.98 2.90 5.98
N LEU A 30 1.99 2.80 6.87
CA LEU A 30 0.62 3.26 6.63
C LEU A 30 0.56 4.78 6.42
N ALA A 31 1.22 5.55 7.28
CA ALA A 31 1.27 7.00 7.16
C ALA A 31 1.98 7.43 5.87
N TYR A 32 3.02 6.70 5.45
CA TYR A 32 3.69 6.93 4.18
C TYR A 32 2.80 6.57 2.99
N ALA A 33 2.15 5.40 3.00
CA ALA A 33 1.22 4.98 1.96
C ALA A 33 0.08 5.99 1.74
N LYS A 34 -0.48 6.56 2.83
CA LYS A 34 -1.48 7.64 2.75
C LYS A 34 -0.90 8.94 2.19
N ARG A 35 0.28 9.37 2.66
CA ARG A 35 0.97 10.58 2.13
C ARG A 35 1.28 10.46 0.64
N ARG A 36 1.58 9.26 0.15
CA ARG A 36 1.83 8.95 -1.27
C ARG A 36 0.54 8.69 -2.05
N GLN A 37 -0.61 8.79 -1.41
CA GLN A 37 -1.93 8.50 -1.98
C GLN A 37 -2.05 7.07 -2.55
N PHE A 38 -1.27 6.10 -2.06
CA PHE A 38 -1.44 4.69 -2.41
C PHE A 38 -2.65 4.07 -1.71
N LEU A 39 -2.93 4.56 -0.51
CA LEU A 39 -4.13 4.27 0.26
C LEU A 39 -4.89 5.58 0.51
N ASP A 40 -6.22 5.51 0.51
CA ASP A 40 -7.07 6.62 0.93
C ASP A 40 -7.16 6.74 2.46
N ASP A 41 -7.95 7.70 2.95
CA ASP A 41 -8.11 7.95 4.39
C ASP A 41 -8.75 6.77 5.14
N GLU A 42 -9.62 6.01 4.48
CA GLU A 42 -10.23 4.78 5.01
C GLU A 42 -9.27 3.58 4.93
N GLY A 43 -8.16 3.74 4.22
CA GLY A 43 -7.13 2.73 4.02
C GLY A 43 -7.46 1.73 2.92
N ASN A 44 -8.33 2.09 1.96
CA ASN A 44 -8.56 1.35 0.72
C ASN A 44 -7.49 1.70 -0.31
N VAL A 45 -7.20 0.76 -1.19
CA VAL A 45 -6.24 0.95 -2.28
C VAL A 45 -6.78 1.90 -3.35
N THR A 46 -6.00 2.93 -3.68
CA THR A 46 -6.32 3.91 -4.74
C THR A 46 -5.80 3.45 -6.12
N SER A 47 -6.11 4.21 -7.17
CA SER A 47 -5.52 4.01 -8.51
C SER A 47 -3.99 4.14 -8.52
N ALA A 48 -3.42 5.04 -7.71
CA ALA A 48 -1.97 5.18 -7.58
C ALA A 48 -1.36 3.95 -6.88
N GLY A 49 -2.04 3.43 -5.85
CA GLY A 49 -1.65 2.18 -5.18
C GLY A 49 -1.72 0.98 -6.13
N GLN A 50 -2.76 0.88 -6.95
CA GLN A 50 -2.86 -0.15 -7.99
C GLN A 50 -1.73 -0.04 -9.02
N THR A 51 -1.40 1.17 -9.45
CA THR A 51 -0.33 1.43 -10.42
C THR A 51 1.04 1.00 -9.87
N LEU A 52 1.33 1.33 -8.61
CA LEU A 52 2.54 0.88 -7.93
C LEU A 52 2.70 -0.65 -7.98
N LEU A 53 1.61 -1.38 -7.72
CA LEU A 53 1.63 -2.84 -7.69
C LEU A 53 1.85 -3.46 -9.07
N MET A 54 1.42 -2.80 -10.16
CA MET A 54 1.70 -3.27 -11.52
C MET A 54 3.20 -3.22 -11.85
N PHE A 55 3.93 -2.23 -11.37
CA PHE A 55 5.39 -2.12 -11.59
C PHE A 55 6.22 -3.06 -10.73
N ARG A 56 5.71 -3.54 -9.59
CA ARG A 56 6.43 -4.53 -8.75
C ARG A 56 6.44 -5.94 -9.38
N GLN A 57 5.56 -6.22 -10.34
CA GLN A 57 5.40 -7.55 -10.95
C GLN A 57 6.11 -7.72 -12.30
N THR A 58 6.76 -6.68 -12.81
CA THR A 58 7.56 -6.69 -14.06
C THR A 58 9.04 -6.82 -13.76
#